data_AF-W7KU96-F1
#
_entry.id   AF-W7KU96-F1
#
_cell.length_a   1.000
_cell.length_b   1.000
_cell.length_c   1.000
_cell.angle_alpha   90.00
_cell.angle_beta   90.00
_cell.angle_gamma   90.00
#
_symmetry.space_group_name_H-M   'P 1'
#
loop_
_entity.id
_entity.type
_entity.pdbx_description
1 polymer ?
#
loop_
_entity_poly.entity_id
_entity_poly.type
_entity_poly.pdbx_seq_one_letter_code
_entity_poly.pdbx_strand_id
1 'polypeptide(L)'
;MKVVKYNLKAKVQAGGKEEVKESTFRHLANARKYMKETAEKLGAKCSKLNVAGDTYTMQCEGNSVKVFFEVKKERIKRVKKETEKKEEKKQEEKKSEQKIVENKEQSS
;
A
#
# COMPACT_ATOMS: atom_id res chain seq x y z
N MET A 1 -17.27 1.66 3.41
CA MET A 1 -16.49 0.50 2.94
C MET A 1 -15.18 0.38 3.71
N LYS A 2 -14.96 -0.74 4.41
CA LYS A 2 -13.65 -1.08 5.00
C LYS A 2 -12.77 -1.59 3.84
N VAL A 3 -11.63 -0.97 3.61
CA VAL A 3 -10.69 -1.40 2.57
C VAL A 3 -9.70 -2.37 3.21
N VAL A 4 -9.59 -3.57 2.66
CA VAL A 4 -8.60 -4.56 3.10
C VAL A 4 -7.45 -4.57 2.10
N LYS A 5 -6.22 -4.58 2.61
CA LYS A 5 -5.01 -4.79 1.83
C LYS A 5 -4.27 -6.01 2.35
N TYR A 6 -3.56 -6.68 1.46
CA TYR A 6 -2.73 -7.83 1.74
C TYR A 6 -1.30 -7.49 1.33
N ASN A 7 -0.43 -7.29 2.31
CA ASN A 7 0.99 -6.99 2.08
C ASN A 7 1.76 -8.30 2.09
N LEU A 8 2.29 -8.69 0.94
CA LEU A 8 3.09 -9.89 0.75
C LEU A 8 4.57 -9.52 0.79
N LYS A 9 5.34 -10.26 1.58
CA LYS A 9 6.80 -10.23 1.64
C LYS A 9 7.34 -11.60 1.27
N ALA A 10 8.15 -11.66 0.22
CA ALA A 10 8.82 -12.85 -0.23
C ALA A 10 10.32 -12.73 0.07
N LYS A 11 10.87 -13.63 0.88
CA LYS A 11 12.30 -13.76 1.11
C LYS A 11 12.80 -14.94 0.29
N VAL A 12 13.63 -14.69 -0.70
CA VAL A 12 14.22 -15.70 -1.58
C VAL A 12 15.69 -15.84 -1.20
N GLN A 13 16.09 -17.02 -0.75
CA GLN A 13 17.48 -17.39 -0.55
C GLN A 13 17.91 -18.34 -1.66
N ALA A 14 18.89 -17.94 -2.45
CA ALA A 14 19.46 -18.76 -3.52
C ALA A 14 20.99 -18.57 -3.55
N GLY A 15 21.74 -19.67 -3.52
CA GLY A 15 23.21 -19.62 -3.68
C GLY A 15 23.94 -18.70 -2.70
N GLY A 16 23.47 -18.61 -1.45
CA GLY A 16 24.08 -17.78 -0.40
C GLY A 16 23.71 -16.29 -0.45
N LYS A 17 22.84 -15.86 -1.37
CA LYS A 17 22.30 -14.50 -1.43
C LYS A 17 20.84 -14.49 -0.98
N GLU A 18 20.46 -13.45 -0.24
CA GLU A 18 19.07 -13.20 0.16
C GLU A 18 18.50 -12.01 -0.62
N GLU A 19 17.38 -12.22 -1.31
CA GLU A 19 16.57 -11.17 -1.91
C GLU A 19 15.24 -11.06 -1.21
N VAL A 20 14.81 -9.83 -0.93
CA VAL A 20 13.50 -9.54 -0.34
C VAL A 20 12.66 -8.76 -1.35
N LYS A 21 11.46 -9.27 -1.64
CA LYS A 21 10.50 -8.64 -2.53
C LYS A 21 9.20 -8.39 -1.79
N GLU A 22 8.70 -7.17 -1.89
CA GLU A 22 7.44 -6.77 -1.26
C GLU A 22 6.42 -6.40 -2.32
N SER A 23 5.16 -6.78 -2.12
CA SER A 23 4.06 -6.53 -3.05
C SER A 23 2.76 -6.41 -2.30
N THR A 24 1.85 -5.57 -2.77
CA THR A 24 0.56 -5.33 -2.10
C THR A 24 -0.61 -5.69 -3.01
N PHE A 25 -1.61 -6.35 -2.42
CA PHE A 25 -2.77 -6.87 -3.16
C PHE A 25 -4.07 -6.44 -2.50
N ARG A 26 -5.10 -6.18 -3.30
CA ARG A 26 -6.47 -5.92 -2.80
C ARG A 26 -7.22 -7.19 -2.39
N HIS A 27 -6.81 -8.35 -2.92
CA HIS A 27 -7.46 -9.64 -2.68
C HIS A 27 -6.43 -10.71 -2.32
N LEU A 28 -6.77 -11.55 -1.33
CA LEU A 28 -5.92 -12.67 -0.89
C LEU A 28 -5.67 -13.68 -2.02
N ALA A 29 -6.66 -13.90 -2.90
CA ALA A 29 -6.53 -14.81 -4.03
C ALA A 29 -5.37 -14.42 -4.96
N ASN A 30 -5.16 -13.11 -5.17
CA ASN A 30 -4.06 -12.60 -6.00
C ASN A 30 -2.71 -12.83 -5.32
N ALA A 31 -2.62 -12.61 -4.01
CA ALA A 31 -1.41 -12.92 -3.24
C ALA A 31 -1.08 -14.42 -3.32
N ARG A 32 -2.09 -15.30 -3.17
CA ARG A 32 -1.92 -16.76 -3.32
C ARG A 32 -1.46 -17.17 -4.71
N LYS A 33 -2.04 -16.58 -5.76
CA LYS A 33 -1.63 -16.81 -7.14
C LYS A 33 -0.18 -16.41 -7.35
N TYR A 34 0.22 -15.23 -6.88
CA TYR A 34 1.61 -14.77 -6.94
C TYR A 34 2.58 -15.76 -6.27
N MET A 35 2.30 -16.19 -5.04
CA MET A 35 3.17 -17.14 -4.34
C MET A 35 3.33 -18.46 -5.11
N LYS A 36 2.23 -18.98 -5.68
CA LYS A 36 2.25 -20.22 -6.46
C LYS A 36 3.06 -20.05 -7.75
N GLU A 37 2.84 -18.98 -8.50
CA GLU A 37 3.58 -18.68 -9.73
C GLU A 37 5.09 -18.47 -9.44
N THR A 38 5.43 -17.81 -8.34
CA THR A 38 6.83 -17.63 -7.92
C THR A 38 7.48 -18.98 -7.58
N ALA A 39 6.78 -19.84 -6.84
CA ALA A 39 7.30 -21.16 -6.51
C ALA A 39 7.48 -22.05 -7.75
N GLU A 40 6.53 -22.05 -8.68
CA GLU A 40 6.60 -22.79 -9.94
C GLU A 40 7.77 -22.32 -10.81
N LYS A 41 7.96 -21.00 -10.95
CA LYS A 41 9.11 -20.42 -11.68
C LYS A 41 10.46 -20.82 -11.11
N LEU A 42 10.53 -21.01 -9.79
CA LEU A 42 11.74 -21.40 -9.08
C LEU A 42 11.88 -22.93 -8.94
N GLY A 43 10.93 -23.71 -9.46
CA GLY A 43 10.91 -25.17 -9.31
C GLY A 43 10.86 -25.63 -7.84
N ALA A 44 10.29 -24.82 -6.96
CA ALA A 44 10.25 -25.07 -5.52
C ALA A 44 8.92 -25.72 -5.11
N LYS A 45 8.98 -26.71 -4.20
CA LYS A 45 7.80 -27.32 -3.59
C LYS A 45 7.39 -26.55 -2.34
N CYS A 46 6.12 -26.16 -2.26
CA CYS A 46 5.60 -25.40 -1.12
C CYS A 46 4.98 -26.30 -0.04
N SER A 47 5.15 -25.89 1.21
CA SER A 47 4.41 -26.40 2.35
C SER A 47 2.95 -25.93 2.34
N LYS A 48 2.13 -26.52 3.20
CA LYS A 48 0.75 -26.05 3.40
C LYS A 48 0.75 -24.60 3.90
N LEU A 49 -0.20 -23.81 3.40
CA LEU A 49 -0.40 -22.44 3.86
C LEU A 49 -0.74 -22.44 5.36
N ASN A 50 0.11 -21.83 6.17
CA ASN A 50 -0.15 -21.62 7.58
C ASN A 50 -0.90 -20.30 7.78
N VAL A 51 -1.87 -20.30 8.69
CA VAL A 51 -2.71 -19.14 8.97
C VAL A 51 -2.69 -18.86 10.47
N ALA A 52 -2.12 -17.72 10.84
CA ALA A 52 -2.04 -17.26 12.22
C ALA A 52 -2.67 -15.86 12.31
N GLY A 53 -3.93 -15.81 12.77
CA GLY A 53 -4.68 -14.55 12.87
C GLY A 53 -4.84 -13.85 11.52
N ASP A 54 -4.31 -12.64 11.39
CA ASP A 54 -4.32 -11.84 10.15
C ASP A 54 -3.03 -12.05 9.31
N THR A 55 -2.20 -13.06 9.62
CA THR A 55 -0.97 -13.40 8.89
C THR A 55 -1.08 -14.78 8.22
N TYR A 56 -0.66 -14.86 6.95
CA TYR A 56 -0.58 -16.10 6.18
C TYR A 56 0.88 -16.34 5.81
N THR A 57 1.41 -17.53 6.10
CA THR A 57 2.80 -17.87 5.78
C THR A 57 2.89 -19.15 4.96
N MET A 58 3.86 -19.20 4.06
CA MET A 58 4.12 -20.36 3.23
C MET A 58 5.61 -20.46 2.95
N GLN A 59 6.19 -21.64 3.10
CA GLN A 59 7.59 -21.89 2.83
C GLN A 59 7.70 -22.82 1.63
N CYS A 60 8.56 -22.50 0.68
CA CYS A 60 8.81 -23.31 -0.49
C CYS A 60 10.30 -23.61 -0.61
N GLU A 61 10.63 -24.86 -0.91
CA GLU A 61 12.02 -25.32 -1.02
C GLU A 61 12.22 -26.05 -2.35
N GLY A 62 13.30 -25.70 -3.04
CA GLY A 62 13.83 -26.40 -4.22
C GLY A 62 15.30 -26.75 -4.01
N ASN A 63 15.94 -27.33 -5.03
CA ASN A 63 17.30 -27.90 -4.92
C ASN A 63 18.34 -26.98 -4.28
N SER A 64 18.32 -25.68 -4.58
CA SER A 64 19.26 -24.70 -4.00
C SER A 64 18.60 -23.35 -3.72
N VAL A 65 17.27 -23.34 -3.60
CA VAL A 65 16.46 -22.14 -3.41
C VAL A 65 15.47 -22.38 -2.29
N LYS A 66 15.44 -21.48 -1.31
CA LYS A 66 14.42 -21.42 -0.26
C LYS A 66 13.65 -20.13 -0.40
N VAL A 67 12.33 -20.21 -0.36
CA VAL A 67 11.46 -19.05 -0.45
C VAL A 67 10.52 -19.05 0.75
N PHE A 68 10.50 -17.95 1.49
CA PHE A 68 9.55 -17.73 2.56
C PHE A 68 8.60 -16.60 2.18
N PHE A 69 7.31 -16.90 2.14
CA PHE A 69 6.26 -15.93 1.91
C PHE A 69 5.52 -15.62 3.21
N GLU A 70 5.33 -14.32 3.46
CA GLU A 70 4.51 -13.80 4.55
C GLU A 70 3.51 -12.80 3.98
N VAL A 71 2.22 -12.99 4.26
CA VAL A 71 1.15 -12.09 3.85
C VAL A 71 0.46 -11.54 5.08
N LYS A 72 0.52 -10.23 5.30
CA LYS A 72 -0.21 -9.54 6.36
C LYS A 72 -1.49 -8.91 5.82
N LYS A 73 -2.62 -9.20 6.47
CA LYS A 73 -3.91 -8.59 6.18
C LYS A 73 -4.07 -7.33 7.00
N GLU A 74 -4.13 -6.18 6.34
CA GLU A 74 -4.36 -4.89 6.96
C GLU A 74 -5.75 -4.38 6.66
N ARG A 75 -6.47 -3.95 7.71
CA ARG A 75 -7.79 -3.33 7.61
C ARG A 75 -7.63 -1.83 7.72
N ILE A 76 -7.79 -1.12 6.60
CA ILE A 76 -7.81 0.33 6.60
C ILE A 76 -9.20 0.76 7.05
N LYS A 77 -9.32 1.20 8.31
CA LYS A 77 -10.45 2.02 8.72
C LYS A 77 -10.32 3.33 7.96
N ARG A 78 -11.31 3.66 7.11
CA ARG A 78 -11.45 5.03 6.60
C ARG A 78 -11.59 5.91 7.83
N VAL A 79 -10.56 6.68 8.17
CA VAL A 79 -10.76 7.88 8.99
C VAL A 79 -11.72 8.72 8.15
N LYS A 80 -12.93 8.99 8.66
CA LYS A 80 -13.80 9.99 8.04
C LYS A 80 -12.94 11.26 7.98
N LYS A 81 -12.67 11.78 6.78
CA LYS A 81 -12.04 13.10 6.63
C LYS A 81 -12.99 14.11 7.26
N GLU A 82 -12.80 14.40 8.53
CA GLU A 82 -13.48 15.50 9.22
C GLU A 82 -12.49 16.61 9.61
N THR A 83 -11.30 16.62 8.99
CA THR A 83 -10.26 17.61 9.32
C THR A 83 -9.43 18.08 8.12
N GLU A 84 -10.06 18.25 6.95
CA GLU A 84 -9.50 19.05 5.84
C GLU A 84 -10.50 20.14 5.43
N LYS A 85 -11.10 20.83 6.42
CA LYS A 85 -11.88 22.06 6.20
C LYS A 85 -11.42 23.20 7.10
N LYS A 86 -10.11 23.27 7.34
CA LYS A 86 -9.49 24.35 8.11
C LYS A 86 -8.20 24.85 7.47
N GLU A 87 -8.18 25.00 6.14
CA GLU A 87 -7.07 25.69 5.45
C GLU A 87 -7.47 26.49 4.20
N GLU A 88 -8.77 26.76 3.95
CA GLU A 88 -9.22 27.58 2.80
C GLU A 88 -9.91 28.90 3.20
N LYS A 89 -9.73 29.42 4.42
CA LYS A 89 -10.37 30.70 4.80
C LYS A 89 -9.48 31.65 5.57
N LYS A 90 -8.22 31.83 5.13
CA LYS A 90 -7.38 32.92 5.64
C LYS A 90 -6.41 33.56 4.64
N GLN A 91 -6.49 33.27 3.33
CA GLN A 91 -5.63 33.92 2.32
C GLN A 91 -6.35 34.55 1.12
N GLU A 92 -7.67 34.43 0.97
CA GLU A 92 -8.42 35.13 -0.09
C GLU A 92 -9.12 36.44 0.34
N GLU A 93 -9.07 36.82 1.63
CA GLU A 93 -9.67 38.07 2.14
C GLU A 93 -8.67 39.24 2.28
N LYS A 94 -7.44 39.14 1.74
CA LYS A 94 -6.45 40.24 1.85
C LYS A 94 -5.82 40.75 0.55
N LYS A 95 -6.31 40.35 -0.63
CA LYS A 95 -5.80 40.90 -1.91
C LYS A 95 -6.88 41.28 -2.93
N SER A 96 -8.10 41.50 -2.47
CA SER A 96 -9.22 41.98 -3.30
C SER A 96 -9.76 43.35 -2.84
N GLU A 97 -9.32 43.86 -1.70
CA GLU A 97 -9.78 45.14 -1.12
C GLU A 97 -8.91 46.36 -1.46
N GLN A 98 -7.90 46.24 -2.32
CA GLN A 98 -6.98 47.33 -2.65
C GLN A 98 -7.00 47.82 -4.11
N LYS A 99 -8.02 47.46 -4.91
CA LYS A 99 -8.15 47.98 -6.30
C LYS A 99 -9.52 48.53 -6.70
N ILE A 100 -10.44 48.72 -5.75
CA ILE A 100 -11.77 49.30 -6.04
C ILE A 100 -11.88 50.77 -5.56
N VAL A 101 -10.87 51.30 -4.84
CA VAL A 101 -10.84 52.70 -4.40
C VAL A 101 -9.78 53.49 -5.19
N GLU A 102 -9.94 53.61 -6.50
CA GLU A 102 -9.25 54.67 -7.26
C GLU A 102 -9.92 55.02 -8.60
N ASN A 103 -11.21 54.74 -8.76
CA ASN A 103 -11.92 55.10 -10.00
C ASN A 103 -13.30 55.70 -9.76
N LYS A 104 -13.43 56.50 -8.70
CA LYS A 104 -14.62 57.30 -8.47
C LYS A 104 -14.36 58.50 -7.55
N GLU A 105 -13.42 59.36 -7.92
CA GLU A 105 -13.41 60.78 -7.50
C GLU A 105 -12.26 61.51 -8.19
N GLN A 106 -12.47 61.92 -9.45
CA GLN A 106 -12.02 63.20 -10.03
C GLN A 106 -12.43 63.23 -11.51
N SER A 107 -13.74 63.29 -11.71
CA SER A 107 -14.34 63.99 -12.84
C SER A 107 -15.20 65.08 -12.23
N SER A 108 -14.59 66.24 -12.01
CA SER A 108 -15.23 67.54 -11.82
C SER A 108 -14.23 68.59 -12.28
#